data_AF-M5CE16-F1
#
_entry.id   AF-M5CE16-F1
#
_cell.length_a   1.000
_cell.length_b   1.000
_cell.length_c   1.000
_cell.angle_alpha   90.00
_cell.angle_beta   90.00
_cell.angle_gamma   90.00
#
_symmetry.space_group_name_H-M   'P 1'
#
loop_
_entity.id
_entity.type
_entity.pdbx_description
1 polymer ?
#
loop_
_entity_poly.entity_id
_entity_poly.type
_entity_poly.pdbx_seq_one_letter_code
_entity_poly.pdbx_strand_id
1 'polypeptide(L)'
;MVNLPMKHIVFVPGPPWGHLRPGMKTALRLVEKFQDLFISLFVYDTELNKAIKYLSAQPSAYTKRIRIVTESSNGGPAVSQSDMMEMIKALEAAFSSWITKEVQQASILQVGARSVNAPSLIIEDMFTAGVTLASKAIHNLPVVGWWLMPAASLMVYFKLLDFGQEQTIRESEFSSTPVEPRTEPWLTGIPGDF
;
A
#
# COMPACT_ATOMS: atom_id res chain seq x y z
N MET A 1 20.96 -16.78 -28.62
CA MET A 1 19.86 -16.08 -27.94
C MET A 1 20.43 -14.83 -27.29
N VAL A 2 19.85 -13.66 -27.54
CA VAL A 2 20.27 -12.42 -26.88
C VAL A 2 19.66 -12.43 -25.47
N ASN A 3 20.48 -12.38 -24.42
CA ASN A 3 20.00 -12.29 -23.03
C ASN A 3 19.45 -10.89 -22.77
N LEU A 4 18.21 -10.66 -23.18
CA LEU A 4 17.51 -9.41 -22.90
C LEU A 4 17.22 -9.30 -21.39
N PRO A 5 17.42 -8.12 -20.79
CA PRO A 5 17.05 -7.88 -19.41
C PRO A 5 15.57 -8.20 -19.14
N MET A 6 15.28 -8.58 -17.91
CA MET A 6 13.92 -8.86 -17.45
C MET A 6 13.19 -7.55 -17.12
N LYS A 7 11.89 -7.47 -17.43
CA LYS A 7 11.03 -6.39 -16.98
C LYS A 7 10.70 -6.57 -15.50
N HIS A 8 10.86 -5.51 -14.73
CA HIS A 8 10.68 -5.53 -13.29
C HIS A 8 9.36 -4.90 -12.89
N ILE A 9 8.53 -5.70 -12.20
CA ILE A 9 7.29 -5.28 -11.57
C ILE A 9 7.48 -5.29 -10.06
N VAL A 10 6.98 -4.26 -9.38
CA VAL A 10 6.84 -4.25 -7.94
C VAL A 10 5.40 -4.59 -7.61
N PHE A 11 5.18 -5.57 -6.74
CA PHE A 11 3.83 -5.94 -6.30
C PHE A 11 3.72 -5.74 -4.80
N VAL A 12 2.79 -4.87 -4.40
CA VAL A 12 2.46 -4.51 -3.02
C VAL A 12 1.08 -5.10 -2.67
N PRO A 13 1.02 -6.36 -2.24
CA PRO A 13 -0.22 -6.96 -1.74
C PRO A 13 -0.59 -6.41 -0.35
N GLY A 14 -1.85 -6.53 0.05
CA GLY A 14 -2.27 -6.23 1.42
C GLY A 14 -1.48 -7.06 2.46
N PRO A 15 -1.08 -6.47 3.61
CA PRO A 15 -0.28 -7.15 4.63
C PRO A 15 -0.87 -8.48 5.15
N PRO A 16 -2.19 -8.60 5.42
CA PRO A 16 -2.74 -9.82 6.00
C PRO A 16 -2.60 -11.01 5.04
N TRP A 17 -2.45 -12.23 5.59
CA TRP A 17 -2.35 -13.46 4.80
C TRP A 17 -3.47 -13.65 3.78
N GLY A 18 -4.69 -13.20 4.10
CA GLY A 18 -5.85 -13.25 3.20
C GLY A 18 -5.68 -12.45 1.91
N HIS A 19 -4.84 -11.41 1.92
CA HIS A 19 -4.47 -10.60 0.75
C HIS A 19 -3.15 -11.07 0.13
N LEU A 20 -2.15 -11.34 0.98
CA LEU A 20 -0.83 -11.76 0.55
C LEU A 20 -0.84 -13.09 -0.22
N ARG A 21 -1.57 -14.12 0.24
CA ARG A 21 -1.58 -15.44 -0.43
C ARG A 21 -2.16 -15.36 -1.86
N PRO A 22 -3.33 -14.74 -2.11
CA PRO A 22 -3.80 -14.52 -3.47
C PRO A 22 -2.86 -13.61 -4.29
N GLY A 23 -2.20 -12.62 -3.67
CA GLY A 23 -1.16 -11.81 -4.30
C GLY A 23 0.01 -12.65 -4.80
N MET A 24 0.56 -13.53 -3.95
CA MET A 24 1.61 -14.50 -4.32
C MET A 24 1.16 -15.43 -5.46
N LYS A 25 -0.09 -15.92 -5.42
CA LYS A 25 -0.63 -16.75 -6.50
C LYS A 25 -0.70 -15.98 -7.83
N THR A 26 -1.05 -14.69 -7.78
CA THR A 26 -1.05 -13.82 -8.96
C THR A 26 0.37 -13.59 -9.47
N ALA A 27 1.33 -13.32 -8.58
CA ALA A 27 2.74 -13.16 -8.95
C ALA A 27 3.29 -14.42 -9.64
N LEU A 28 3.03 -15.61 -9.09
CA LEU A 28 3.42 -16.89 -9.66
C LEU A 28 2.86 -17.09 -11.08
N ARG A 29 1.56 -16.82 -11.26
CA ARG A 29 0.91 -16.93 -12.57
C ARG A 29 1.47 -15.94 -13.60
N LEU A 30 1.81 -14.72 -13.17
CA LEU A 30 2.42 -13.72 -14.04
C LEU A 30 3.80 -14.18 -14.51
N VAL A 31 4.68 -14.62 -13.61
CA VAL A 31 6.00 -15.10 -14.02
C VAL A 31 5.89 -16.39 -14.85
N GLU A 32 4.98 -17.31 -14.52
CA GLU A 32 4.74 -18.52 -15.32
C GLU A 32 4.35 -18.17 -16.76
N LYS A 33 3.40 -17.25 -16.94
CA LYS A 33 2.90 -16.84 -18.26
C LYS A 33 3.91 -16.02 -19.05
N PHE A 34 4.66 -15.15 -18.39
CA PHE A 34 5.57 -14.19 -19.03
C PHE A 34 7.01 -14.44 -18.60
N GLN A 35 7.81 -15.04 -19.48
CA GLN A 35 9.19 -15.47 -19.20
C GLN A 35 10.18 -14.30 -19.02
N ASP A 36 9.81 -13.10 -19.45
CA ASP A 36 10.59 -11.87 -19.31
C ASP A 36 10.26 -11.08 -18.04
N LEU A 37 9.31 -11.52 -17.21
CA LEU A 37 8.95 -10.84 -15.97
C LEU A 37 9.76 -11.29 -14.77
N PHE A 38 10.17 -10.30 -13.99
CA PHE A 38 10.69 -10.40 -12.64
C PHE A 38 9.82 -9.59 -11.69
N ILE A 39 9.50 -10.15 -10.52
CA ILE A 39 8.61 -9.51 -9.54
C ILE A 39 9.36 -9.31 -8.22
N SER A 40 9.38 -8.08 -7.72
CA SER A 40 9.65 -7.79 -6.31
C SER A 40 8.33 -7.75 -5.56
N LEU A 41 8.12 -8.72 -4.68
CA LEU A 41 6.89 -8.89 -3.92
C LEU A 41 7.10 -8.40 -2.50
N PHE A 42 6.37 -7.36 -2.11
CA PHE A 42 6.37 -6.89 -0.73
C PHE A 42 5.66 -7.89 0.19
N VAL A 43 6.31 -8.21 1.29
CA VAL A 43 5.80 -9.10 2.32
C VAL A 43 6.00 -8.43 3.67
N TYR A 44 4.90 -8.28 4.40
CA TYR A 44 4.95 -7.77 5.76
C TYR A 44 5.63 -8.77 6.70
N ASP A 45 6.42 -8.27 7.65
CA ASP A 45 7.35 -9.08 8.45
C ASP A 45 6.67 -10.24 9.18
N THR A 46 5.45 -10.05 9.70
CA THR A 46 4.71 -11.11 10.41
C THR A 46 4.29 -12.27 9.52
N GLU A 47 4.22 -12.07 8.20
CA GLU A 47 3.83 -13.07 7.21
C GLU A 47 5.03 -13.65 6.43
N LEU A 48 6.25 -13.15 6.67
CA LEU A 48 7.47 -13.53 5.95
C LEU A 48 7.71 -15.05 5.94
N ASN A 49 7.67 -15.69 7.11
CA ASN A 49 7.91 -17.12 7.23
C ASN A 49 6.87 -17.95 6.46
N LYS A 50 5.60 -17.51 6.45
CA LYS A 50 4.54 -18.19 5.69
C LYS A 50 4.72 -17.99 4.20
N ALA A 51 5.13 -16.79 3.77
CA ALA A 51 5.41 -16.47 2.37
C ALA A 51 6.58 -17.29 1.82
N ILE A 52 7.69 -17.36 2.56
CA ILE A 52 8.85 -18.19 2.19
C ILE A 52 8.43 -19.65 2.07
N LYS A 53 7.76 -20.21 3.08
CA LYS A 53 7.29 -21.61 3.04
C LYS A 53 6.37 -21.86 1.84
N TYR A 54 5.47 -20.92 1.54
CA TYR A 54 4.54 -21.02 0.42
C TYR A 54 5.26 -21.02 -0.93
N LEU A 55 6.20 -20.10 -1.15
CA LEU A 55 6.97 -20.00 -2.39
C LEU A 55 7.94 -21.17 -2.57
N SER A 56 8.60 -21.63 -1.50
CA SER A 56 9.49 -22.80 -1.55
C SER A 56 8.79 -24.11 -1.93
N ALA A 57 7.46 -24.18 -1.74
CA ALA A 57 6.66 -25.32 -2.17
C ALA A 57 6.24 -25.26 -3.66
N GLN A 58 6.61 -24.22 -4.40
CA GLN A 58 6.30 -24.05 -5.83
C GLN A 58 7.50 -24.40 -6.71
N PRO A 59 7.30 -24.68 -8.01
CA PRO A 59 8.39 -24.95 -8.93
C PRO A 59 9.43 -23.81 -9.00
N SER A 60 10.71 -24.19 -8.83
CA SER A 60 11.84 -23.24 -8.82
C SER A 60 12.01 -22.47 -10.13
N ALA A 61 11.52 -23.02 -11.24
CA ALA A 61 11.50 -22.36 -12.54
C ALA A 61 10.81 -20.98 -12.51
N TYR A 62 9.83 -20.82 -11.62
CA TYR A 62 9.02 -19.61 -11.47
C TYR A 62 9.47 -18.77 -10.29
N THR A 63 9.71 -19.40 -9.13
CA THR A 63 10.00 -18.68 -7.88
C THR A 63 11.33 -17.96 -7.88
N LYS A 64 12.32 -18.41 -8.66
CA LYS A 64 13.60 -17.70 -8.84
C LYS A 64 13.45 -16.29 -9.45
N ARG A 65 12.29 -16.01 -10.05
CA ARG A 65 11.94 -14.70 -10.64
C ARG A 65 11.05 -13.85 -9.74
N ILE A 66 10.85 -14.28 -8.49
CA ILE A 66 10.13 -13.55 -7.45
C ILE A 66 11.11 -13.30 -6.31
N ARG A 67 11.42 -12.03 -6.05
CA ARG A 67 12.17 -11.60 -4.86
C ARG A 67 11.18 -11.14 -3.81
N ILE A 68 11.27 -11.74 -2.62
CA ILE A 68 10.59 -11.19 -1.45
C ILE A 68 11.32 -9.91 -1.03
N VAL A 69 10.56 -8.85 -0.83
CA VAL A 69 11.02 -7.60 -0.23
C VAL A 69 10.35 -7.48 1.14
N THR A 70 11.19 -7.43 2.17
CA THR A 70 10.85 -7.10 3.55
C THR A 70 11.83 -6.01 3.94
N GLU A 71 11.34 -4.82 4.24
CA GLU A 71 12.16 -3.77 4.83
C GLU A 71 11.45 -3.39 6.13
N SER A 72 12.06 -3.68 7.28
CA SER A 72 11.50 -3.24 8.54
C SER A 72 11.48 -1.71 8.52
N SER A 73 10.35 -1.09 8.82
CA SER A 73 10.29 0.35 9.05
C SER A 73 11.14 0.65 10.29
N ASN A 74 12.38 1.10 10.09
CA ASN A 74 13.30 1.56 11.15
C ASN A 74 13.67 0.55 12.25
N GLY A 75 13.66 -0.77 11.98
CA GLY A 75 14.06 -1.78 12.99
C GLY A 75 13.14 -1.84 14.21
N GLY A 76 11.94 -1.25 14.12
CA GLY A 76 10.89 -1.40 15.13
C GLY A 76 10.30 -2.81 15.14
N PRO A 77 9.71 -3.26 16.26
CA PRO A 77 9.04 -4.55 16.30
C PRO A 77 7.88 -4.57 15.29
N ALA A 78 7.66 -5.73 14.67
CA ALA A 78 6.51 -5.92 13.80
C ALA A 78 5.21 -5.56 14.55
N VAL A 79 4.38 -4.72 13.93
CA VAL A 79 3.13 -4.26 14.56
C VAL A 79 2.20 -5.46 14.71
N SER A 80 1.50 -5.52 15.85
CA SER A 80 0.46 -6.52 16.10
C SER A 80 -0.56 -6.53 14.96
N GLN A 81 -1.03 -7.72 14.57
CA GLN A 81 -2.07 -7.88 13.54
C GLN A 81 -3.39 -7.16 13.86
N SER A 82 -3.60 -6.72 15.11
CA SER A 82 -4.81 -6.02 15.54
C SER A 82 -4.90 -4.56 15.09
N ASP A 83 -3.80 -3.93 14.68
CA ASP A 83 -3.79 -2.53 14.23
C ASP A 83 -3.51 -2.42 12.73
N MET A 84 -4.59 -2.50 11.96
CA MET A 84 -4.54 -2.45 10.49
C MET A 84 -3.98 -1.13 9.96
N MET A 85 -4.24 -0.02 10.65
CA MET A 85 -3.79 1.31 10.23
C MET A 85 -2.28 1.43 10.39
N GLU A 86 -1.75 1.00 11.54
CA GLU A 86 -0.31 0.99 11.78
C GLU A 86 0.44 0.00 10.87
N MET A 87 -0.18 -1.14 10.51
CA MET A 87 0.36 -2.03 9.49
C MET A 87 0.48 -1.35 8.11
N ILE A 88 -0.54 -0.60 7.70
CA ILE A 88 -0.54 0.15 6.42
C ILE A 88 0.55 1.24 6.45
N LYS A 89 0.67 2.01 7.52
CA LYS A 89 1.73 3.03 7.68
C LYS A 89 3.13 2.42 7.65
N ALA A 90 3.33 1.29 8.34
CA ALA A 90 4.60 0.58 8.33
C ALA A 90 4.95 0.09 6.91
N LEU A 91 3.96 -0.43 6.17
CA LEU A 91 4.12 -0.81 4.77
C LEU A 91 4.46 0.39 3.87
N GLU A 92 3.80 1.54 4.05
CA GLU A 92 4.08 2.78 3.32
C GLU A 92 5.52 3.26 3.55
N ALA A 93 5.96 3.28 4.80
CA ALA A 93 7.32 3.68 5.15
C ALA A 93 8.37 2.72 4.56
N ALA A 94 8.14 1.41 4.69
CA ALA A 94 8.99 0.37 4.12
C ALA A 94 9.06 0.48 2.59
N PHE A 95 7.91 0.63 1.93
CA PHE A 95 7.83 0.80 0.49
C PHE A 95 8.59 2.05 0.03
N SER A 96 8.35 3.20 0.68
CA SER A 96 8.94 4.48 0.30
C SER A 96 10.46 4.47 0.45
N SER A 97 10.98 3.89 1.54
CA SER A 97 12.43 3.68 1.72
C SER A 97 13.00 2.80 0.61
N TRP A 98 12.40 1.65 0.38
CA TRP A 98 12.92 0.65 -0.56
C TRP A 98 12.87 1.15 -1.99
N ILE A 99 11.73 1.69 -2.44
CA ILE A 99 11.55 2.11 -3.84
C ILE A 99 12.49 3.24 -4.19
N THR A 100 12.74 4.18 -3.26
CA THR A 100 13.70 5.28 -3.46
C THR A 100 15.09 4.75 -3.79
N LYS A 101 15.56 3.77 -3.02
CA LYS A 101 16.85 3.12 -3.26
C LYS A 101 16.84 2.37 -4.58
N GLU A 102 15.79 1.59 -4.85
CA GLU A 102 15.70 0.73 -6.03
C GLU A 102 15.61 1.53 -7.34
N VAL A 103 14.94 2.69 -7.36
CA VAL A 103 14.85 3.54 -8.56
C VAL A 103 16.10 4.40 -8.78
N GLN A 104 16.77 4.85 -7.71
CA GLN A 104 18.00 5.66 -7.81
C GLN A 104 19.23 4.79 -8.06
N GLN A 105 19.25 3.58 -7.51
CA GLN A 105 20.32 2.60 -7.63
C GLN A 105 19.69 1.29 -8.04
N ALA A 106 19.53 1.08 -9.35
CA ALA A 106 19.02 -0.18 -9.87
C ALA A 106 19.90 -1.31 -9.33
N SER A 107 19.29 -2.19 -8.52
CA SER A 107 20.02 -3.33 -7.97
C SER A 107 20.57 -4.15 -9.13
N ILE A 108 21.87 -4.49 -9.10
CA ILE A 108 22.49 -5.38 -10.11
C ILE A 108 22.03 -6.80 -9.79
N LEU A 109 20.73 -7.04 -9.94
CA LEU A 109 20.13 -8.33 -9.72
C LEU A 109 20.19 -9.12 -11.02
N GLN A 110 20.68 -10.36 -10.90
CA GLN A 110 20.69 -11.31 -11.99
C GLN A 110 19.87 -12.54 -11.61
N VAL A 111 19.07 -13.03 -12.56
CA VAL A 111 18.34 -14.29 -12.44
C VAL A 111 18.82 -15.22 -13.54
N GLY A 112 19.66 -16.18 -13.17
CA GLY A 112 20.43 -16.97 -14.13
C GLY A 112 21.40 -16.06 -14.88
N ALA A 113 21.35 -16.06 -16.22
CA ALA A 113 22.24 -15.27 -17.06
C ALA A 113 21.64 -13.91 -17.51
N ARG A 114 20.49 -13.52 -16.95
CA ARG A 114 19.76 -12.30 -17.34
C ARG A 114 19.80 -11.26 -16.22
N SER A 115 20.10 -10.02 -16.56
CA SER A 115 19.92 -8.88 -15.67
C SER A 115 18.42 -8.53 -15.51
N VAL A 116 18.09 -7.83 -14.44
CA VAL A 116 16.77 -7.26 -14.19
C VAL A 116 16.84 -5.76 -14.44
N ASN A 117 15.89 -5.21 -15.20
CA ASN A 117 15.79 -3.77 -15.42
C ASN A 117 15.32 -3.06 -14.13
N ALA A 118 15.48 -1.74 -14.09
CA ALA A 118 14.83 -0.92 -13.06
C ALA A 118 13.30 -1.17 -13.04
N PRO A 119 12.65 -0.99 -11.87
CA PRO A 119 11.19 -1.05 -11.75
C PRO A 119 10.49 -0.22 -12.84
N SER A 120 9.45 -0.80 -13.45
CA SER A 120 8.72 -0.15 -14.55
C SER A 120 7.21 -0.08 -14.34
N LEU A 121 6.70 -0.82 -13.35
CA LEU A 121 5.28 -0.91 -13.03
C LEU A 121 5.12 -1.30 -11.56
N ILE A 122 4.14 -0.70 -10.91
CA ILE A 122 3.66 -1.12 -9.59
C ILE A 122 2.28 -1.73 -9.75
N ILE A 123 2.08 -2.89 -9.13
CA ILE A 123 0.77 -3.47 -8.86
C ILE A 123 0.52 -3.29 -7.37
N GLU A 124 -0.58 -2.66 -7.00
CA GLU A 124 -0.92 -2.38 -5.60
C GLU A 124 -2.30 -2.97 -5.28
N ASP A 125 -2.41 -3.66 -4.16
CA ASP A 125 -3.70 -4.08 -3.63
C ASP A 125 -4.52 -2.86 -3.20
N MET A 126 -5.71 -2.67 -3.75
CA MET A 126 -6.52 -1.50 -3.41
C MET A 126 -6.90 -1.43 -1.92
N PHE A 127 -6.79 -2.55 -1.20
CA PHE A 127 -6.92 -2.60 0.26
C PHE A 127 -5.89 -1.73 1.00
N THR A 128 -4.69 -1.52 0.44
CA THR A 128 -3.64 -0.71 1.08
C THR A 128 -3.88 0.79 0.97
N ALA A 129 -4.97 1.21 0.31
CA ALA A 129 -5.41 2.61 0.24
C ALA A 129 -4.34 3.60 -0.29
N GLY A 130 -3.45 3.15 -1.18
CA GLY A 130 -2.50 4.03 -1.86
C GLY A 130 -1.15 4.20 -1.16
N VAL A 131 -0.65 3.19 -0.44
CA VAL A 131 0.70 3.21 0.16
C VAL A 131 1.78 3.55 -0.86
N THR A 132 1.60 3.19 -2.14
CA THR A 132 2.59 3.51 -3.16
C THR A 132 2.47 4.95 -3.66
N LEU A 133 1.28 5.55 -3.55
CA LEU A 133 1.02 6.92 -3.98
C LEU A 133 1.71 7.96 -3.09
N ALA A 134 1.95 7.65 -1.82
CA ALA A 134 2.68 8.52 -0.89
C ALA A 134 4.09 8.90 -1.40
N SER A 135 4.74 8.01 -2.15
CA SER A 135 6.06 8.25 -2.77
C SER A 135 6.00 8.42 -4.29
N LYS A 136 4.82 8.77 -4.84
CA LYS A 136 4.60 8.89 -6.30
C LYS A 136 5.58 9.82 -6.99
N ALA A 137 5.86 10.97 -6.39
CA ALA A 137 6.81 11.96 -6.92
C ALA A 137 8.24 11.42 -7.01
N ILE A 138 8.59 10.44 -6.16
CA ILE A 138 9.93 9.85 -6.12
C ILE A 138 10.05 8.75 -7.17
N HIS A 139 9.14 7.79 -7.18
CA HIS A 139 9.27 6.62 -8.07
C HIS A 139 8.79 6.92 -9.50
N ASN A 140 7.82 7.82 -9.68
CA ASN A 140 7.26 8.21 -10.99
C ASN A 140 6.84 7.03 -11.91
N LEU A 141 6.47 5.89 -11.32
CA LEU A 141 6.07 4.68 -12.04
C LEU A 141 4.54 4.61 -12.18
N PRO A 142 3.98 4.03 -13.25
CA PRO A 142 2.56 3.71 -13.30
C PRO A 142 2.18 2.75 -12.17
N VAL A 143 1.00 2.97 -11.58
CA VAL A 143 0.43 2.16 -10.51
C VAL A 143 -0.87 1.55 -11.01
N VAL A 144 -1.02 0.24 -10.91
CA VAL A 144 -2.22 -0.50 -11.28
C VAL A 144 -2.85 -1.08 -10.02
N GLY A 145 -4.12 -0.74 -9.79
CA GLY A 145 -4.91 -1.31 -8.69
C GLY A 145 -5.22 -2.78 -8.94
N TRP A 146 -5.02 -3.59 -7.91
CA TRP A 146 -5.34 -5.01 -7.88
C TRP A 146 -6.42 -5.25 -6.82
N TRP A 147 -7.52 -5.85 -7.24
CA TRP A 147 -8.65 -6.17 -6.38
C TRP A 147 -8.87 -7.68 -6.36
N LEU A 148 -8.75 -8.28 -5.19
CA LEU A 148 -8.87 -9.75 -5.05
C LEU A 148 -10.31 -10.24 -4.92
N MET A 149 -11.23 -9.34 -4.57
CA MET A 149 -12.63 -9.68 -4.28
C MET A 149 -13.51 -9.48 -5.53
N PRO A 150 -14.79 -9.88 -5.52
CA PRO A 150 -15.70 -9.62 -6.63
C PRO A 150 -15.86 -8.14 -6.94
N ALA A 151 -16.19 -7.81 -8.20
CA ALA A 151 -16.44 -6.43 -8.62
C ALA A 151 -17.56 -5.75 -7.79
N ALA A 152 -18.56 -6.51 -7.36
CA ALA A 152 -19.65 -5.99 -6.51
C ALA A 152 -19.13 -5.42 -5.17
N SER A 153 -18.16 -6.07 -4.53
CA SER A 153 -17.59 -5.55 -3.28
C SER A 153 -16.71 -4.32 -3.51
N LEU A 154 -16.07 -4.20 -4.68
CA LEU A 154 -15.35 -2.99 -5.06
C LEU A 154 -16.29 -1.78 -5.15
N MET A 155 -17.45 -1.97 -5.78
CA MET A 155 -18.46 -0.91 -5.89
C MET A 155 -19.00 -0.48 -4.52
N VAL A 156 -19.20 -1.42 -3.60
CA VAL A 156 -19.60 -1.10 -2.22
C VAL A 156 -18.48 -0.34 -1.50
N TYR A 157 -17.24 -0.79 -1.65
CA TYR A 157 -16.07 -0.14 -1.06
C TYR A 157 -15.94 1.32 -1.52
N PHE A 158 -16.08 1.60 -2.82
CA PHE A 158 -16.08 2.97 -3.33
C PHE A 158 -17.22 3.81 -2.79
N LYS A 159 -18.44 3.26 -2.72
CA LYS A 159 -19.57 3.98 -2.12
C LYS A 159 -19.29 4.36 -0.66
N LEU A 160 -18.69 3.47 0.12
CA LEU A 160 -18.35 3.76 1.51
C LEU A 160 -17.28 4.86 1.62
N LEU A 161 -16.30 4.90 0.71
CA LEU A 161 -15.31 5.98 0.65
C LEU A 161 -15.95 7.32 0.28
N ASP A 162 -16.85 7.33 -0.72
CA ASP A 162 -17.57 8.55 -1.14
C ASP A 162 -18.44 9.09 0.00
N PHE A 163 -19.18 8.23 0.71
CA PHE A 163 -19.99 8.64 1.87
C PHE A 163 -19.14 9.14 3.04
N GLY A 164 -17.96 8.56 3.27
CA GLY A 164 -17.02 9.03 4.29
C GLY A 164 -16.45 10.41 3.98
N GLN A 165 -16.16 10.71 2.71
CA GLN A 165 -15.74 12.04 2.29
C GLN A 165 -16.86 13.08 2.43
N GLU A 166 -18.10 12.74 2.04
CA GLU A 166 -19.24 13.65 2.20
C GLU A 166 -19.54 13.97 3.66
N GLN A 167 -19.42 12.99 4.58
CA GLN A 167 -19.58 13.23 6.01
C GLN A 167 -18.47 14.11 6.59
N THR A 168 -17.21 13.87 6.22
CA THR A 168 -16.07 14.66 6.69
C THR A 168 -16.16 16.12 6.23
N ILE A 169 -16.63 16.36 5.00
CA ILE A 169 -16.86 17.72 4.48
C ILE A 169 -17.95 18.43 5.29
N ARG A 170 -19.08 17.77 5.53
CA ARG A 170 -20.18 18.35 6.31
C ARG A 170 -19.80 18.66 7.75
N GLU A 171 -19.00 17.81 8.40
CA GLU A 171 -18.50 18.05 9.75
C GLU A 171 -17.52 19.24 9.79
N SER A 172 -16.66 19.38 8.77
CA SER A 172 -15.77 20.53 8.64
C SER A 172 -16.49 21.86 8.39
N GLU A 173 -17.61 21.83 7.64
CA GLU A 173 -18.48 22.99 7.44
C GLU A 173 -19.18 23.40 8.73
N PHE A 174 -19.70 22.45 9.51
CA PHE A 174 -20.33 22.73 10.81
C PHE A 174 -19.37 23.19 11.90
N SER A 175 -18.09 22.81 11.83
CA SER A 175 -17.06 23.26 12.78
C SER A 175 -16.52 24.67 12.49
N SER A 176 -16.91 25.29 11.37
CA SER A 176 -16.34 26.57 10.89
C SER A 176 -17.16 27.82 11.23
N THR A 177 -18.31 27.68 11.89
CA THR A 177 -19.07 28.83 12.42
C THR A 177 -18.78 29.04 13.91
N PRO A 178 -18.03 30.08 14.32
CA PRO A 178 -18.04 30.51 15.70
C PRO A 178 -19.42 31.11 15.98
N VAL A 179 -20.21 30.42 16.81
CA VAL A 179 -21.40 31.01 17.41
C VAL A 179 -20.90 32.02 18.45
N GLU A 180 -20.78 33.29 18.05
CA GLU A 180 -20.62 34.37 19.01
C GLU A 180 -21.85 34.38 19.93
N PRO A 181 -21.67 34.34 21.26
CA PRO A 181 -22.78 34.52 22.17
C PRO A 181 -23.28 35.97 22.05
N ARG A 182 -24.49 36.15 21.53
CA ARG A 182 -25.23 37.42 21.63
C ARG A 182 -25.40 37.78 23.11
N THR A 183 -24.63 38.74 23.58
CA THR A 183 -24.93 39.45 24.82
C THR A 183 -25.91 40.56 24.49
N GLU A 184 -27.18 40.37 24.88
CA GLU A 184 -28.20 41.43 24.83
C GLU A 184 -27.93 42.46 25.96
N PRO A 185 -27.75 43.76 25.65
CA PRO A 185 -27.30 44.74 26.63
C PRO A 185 -28.47 45.57 27.18
N TRP A 186 -29.45 44.96 27.85
CA TRP A 186 -30.48 45.73 28.56
C TRP A 186 -30.96 45.01 29.81
N LEU A 187 -30.39 45.36 30.96
CA LEU A 187 -31.04 45.36 32.28
C LEU A 187 -30.09 46.05 33.28
N THR A 188 -29.81 47.33 33.05
CA THR A 188 -29.39 48.25 34.11
C THR A 188 -30.61 49.07 34.52
N GLY A 189 -31.13 48.79 35.70
CA GLY A 189 -32.27 49.51 36.26
C GLY A 189 -32.43 49.18 37.74
N ILE A 190 -31.55 49.72 38.58
CA ILE A 190 -31.88 49.98 39.99
C ILE A 190 -32.63 51.31 40.03
N PRO A 191 -33.76 51.39 40.75
CA PRO A 191 -33.80 52.37 41.85
C PRO A 191 -34.60 51.92 43.09
N GLY A 192 -34.03 52.20 44.27
CA GLY A 192 -34.72 52.94 45.34
C GLY A 192 -35.54 52.18 46.40
N ASP A 193 -35.05 52.26 47.64
CA ASP A 193 -35.74 52.49 48.93
C ASP A 193 -37.08 51.79 49.23
N PHE A 194 -37.05 50.87 50.21
CA PHE A 194 -37.74 50.94 51.51
C PHE A 194 -37.18 49.88 52.47
#